data_AF-A0AAV7IUV0-F1
#
_entry.id   AF-A0AAV7IUV0-F1
#
_cell.length_a   1.000
_cell.length_b   1.000
_cell.length_c   1.000
_cell.angle_alpha   90.00
_cell.angle_beta   90.00
_cell.angle_gamma   90.00
#
_symmetry.space_group_name_H-M   'P 1'
#
loop_
_entity.id
_entity.type
_entity.pdbx_description
1 polymer ?
#
loop_
_entity_poly.entity_id
_entity_poly.type
_entity_poly.pdbx_seq_one_letter_code
_entity_poly.pdbx_strand_id
1 'polypeptide(L)'
;MGAIHLSCLERWLEESNRNSCELCGYQFDIERTPRYSALHSIIIWMCTKQEEQQLFVRNIRVDLIRCMIATPLTLGSTYVCIVAADFYSTNNYDNFPPARWTTYSLVAMMILVVFSYFAWIYMALQYHQRVWFYWWQKTSVVKLKHHHTSMEDVNKNLTMYRSRMSHGILPV
;
A
#
# COMPACT_ATOMS: atom_id res chain seq x y z
N MET A 1 26.28 -23.86 -20.55
CA MET A 1 25.38 -23.22 -19.57
C MET A 1 26.18 -22.15 -18.85
N GLY A 2 25.77 -20.88 -18.92
CA GLY A 2 26.45 -19.80 -18.20
C GLY A 2 26.09 -19.85 -16.72
N ALA A 3 27.08 -19.81 -15.83
CA ALA A 3 26.83 -19.65 -14.40
C ALA A 3 26.60 -18.17 -14.10
N ILE A 4 25.51 -17.86 -13.43
CA ILE A 4 25.19 -16.50 -12.95
C ILE A 4 25.08 -16.53 -11.42
N HIS A 5 25.43 -15.43 -10.77
CA HIS A 5 25.27 -15.32 -9.32
C HIS A 5 23.79 -15.34 -8.94
N LEU A 6 23.46 -16.00 -7.82
CA LEU A 6 22.10 -16.04 -7.28
C LEU A 6 21.55 -14.63 -7.04
N SER A 7 22.36 -13.73 -6.47
CA SER A 7 21.98 -12.33 -6.23
C SER A 7 21.68 -11.55 -7.51
N CYS A 8 22.41 -11.82 -8.60
CA CYS A 8 22.13 -11.23 -9.91
C CYS A 8 20.84 -11.78 -10.52
N LEU A 9 20.56 -13.07 -10.35
CA LEU A 9 19.33 -13.71 -10.82
C LEU A 9 18.11 -13.21 -10.04
N GLU A 10 18.19 -13.12 -8.71
CA GLU A 10 17.11 -12.60 -7.86
C GLU A 10 16.79 -11.14 -8.22
N ARG A 11 17.81 -10.30 -8.38
CA ARG A 11 17.64 -8.91 -8.81
C ARG A 11 17.05 -8.81 -10.21
N TRP A 12 17.49 -9.65 -11.14
CA TRP A 12 16.93 -9.68 -12.49
C TRP A 12 15.46 -10.16 -12.49
N LEU A 13 15.09 -11.14 -11.68
CA LEU A 13 13.70 -11.60 -11.51
C LEU A 13 12.82 -10.54 -10.83
N GLU A 14 13.39 -9.76 -9.90
CA GLU A 14 12.75 -8.61 -9.27
C GLU A 14 12.48 -7.48 -10.28
N GLU A 15 13.50 -7.07 -11.05
CA GLU A 15 13.39 -6.00 -12.05
C GLU A 15 12.50 -6.40 -13.25
N SER A 16 12.60 -7.65 -13.72
CA SER A 16 11.80 -8.15 -14.85
C SER A 16 10.37 -8.53 -14.48
N ASN A 17 10.06 -8.67 -13.18
CA ASN A 17 8.79 -9.16 -12.65
C ASN A 17 8.34 -10.49 -13.29
N ARG A 18 9.29 -11.35 -13.69
CA ARG A 18 9.04 -12.67 -14.25
C ARG A 18 9.36 -13.76 -13.23
N ASN A 19 8.72 -14.91 -13.41
CA ASN A 19 8.91 -16.14 -12.64
C ASN A 19 9.45 -17.28 -13.50
N SER A 20 9.83 -16.98 -14.75
CA SER A 20 10.39 -17.95 -15.69
C SER A 20 11.61 -17.36 -16.40
N CYS A 21 12.54 -18.23 -16.81
CA CYS A 21 13.65 -17.85 -17.66
C CYS A 21 13.15 -17.49 -19.07
N GLU A 22 13.65 -16.39 -19.64
CA GLU A 22 13.29 -15.93 -20.99
C GLU A 22 13.90 -16.78 -22.12
N LEU A 23 15.07 -17.40 -21.89
CA LEU A 23 15.75 -18.22 -22.89
C LEU A 23 15.21 -19.65 -22.93
N CYS A 24 14.98 -20.25 -21.76
CA CYS A 24 14.64 -21.68 -21.66
C CYS A 24 13.23 -21.95 -21.12
N GLY A 25 12.48 -20.92 -20.71
CA GLY A 25 11.13 -21.08 -20.16
C GLY A 25 11.07 -21.76 -18.79
N TYR A 26 12.21 -22.11 -18.18
CA TYR A 26 12.24 -22.77 -16.88
C TYR A 26 11.58 -21.91 -15.81
N GLN A 27 10.66 -22.50 -15.04
CA GLN A 27 9.88 -21.81 -14.01
C GLN A 27 10.60 -21.92 -12.67
N PHE A 28 10.92 -20.77 -12.08
CA PHE A 28 11.60 -20.70 -10.80
C PHE A 28 10.59 -20.71 -9.66
N ASP A 29 10.86 -21.47 -8.59
CA ASP A 29 10.06 -21.42 -7.36
C ASP A 29 10.54 -20.23 -6.51
N ILE A 30 9.69 -19.22 -6.41
CA ILE A 30 10.02 -17.89 -5.87
C ILE A 30 9.01 -17.54 -4.78
N GLU A 31 9.50 -17.13 -3.61
CA GLU A 31 8.68 -16.49 -2.59
C GLU A 31 8.83 -14.96 -2.69
N ARG A 32 7.73 -14.26 -2.97
CA ARG A 32 7.70 -12.79 -2.92
C ARG A 32 7.33 -12.37 -1.51
N THR A 33 8.33 -12.03 -0.70
CA THR A 33 8.09 -11.50 0.65
C THR A 33 8.05 -9.98 0.62
N PRO A 34 6.94 -9.33 1.03
CA PRO A 34 6.92 -7.87 1.16
C PRO A 34 7.94 -7.45 2.23
N ARG A 35 8.91 -6.62 1.84
CA ARG A 35 10.09 -6.26 2.67
C ARG A 35 9.74 -5.45 3.93
N TYR A 36 8.52 -4.88 4.02
CA TYR A 36 8.10 -3.98 5.10
C TYR A 36 6.63 -4.17 5.47
N SER A 37 6.31 -4.01 6.76
CA SER A 37 4.94 -3.89 7.28
C SER A 37 4.20 -2.73 6.62
N ALA A 38 2.87 -2.83 6.44
CA ALA A 38 2.06 -1.88 5.67
C ALA A 38 2.27 -0.41 6.10
N LEU A 39 2.36 -0.13 7.40
CA LEU A 39 2.61 1.22 7.92
C LEU A 39 4.02 1.72 7.63
N HIS A 40 5.01 0.84 7.75
CA HIS A 40 6.41 1.19 7.49
C HIS A 40 6.66 1.40 5.98
N SER A 41 5.96 0.64 5.14
CA SER A 41 5.89 0.83 3.69
C SER A 41 5.30 2.20 3.33
N ILE A 42 4.22 2.66 4.00
CA ILE A 42 3.65 4.00 3.80
C ILE A 42 4.66 5.10 4.18
N ILE A 43 5.34 4.96 5.32
CA ILE A 43 6.34 5.95 5.77
C ILE A 43 7.52 6.02 4.80
N ILE A 44 8.07 4.87 4.40
CA ILE A 44 9.18 4.81 3.43
C ILE A 44 8.73 5.36 2.07
N TRP A 45 7.53 5.02 1.62
CA TRP A 45 7.00 5.51 0.36
C TRP A 45 6.76 7.02 0.35
N MET A 46 6.42 7.62 1.49
CA MET A 46 6.39 9.09 1.63
C MET A 46 7.79 9.73 1.64
N CYS A 47 8.82 9.01 2.08
CA CYS A 47 10.20 9.52 2.20
C CYS A 47 11.08 9.26 0.95
N THR A 48 10.81 8.20 0.19
CA THR A 48 11.61 7.82 -0.99
C THR A 48 11.35 8.78 -2.15
N LYS A 49 12.37 9.54 -2.52
CA LYS A 49 12.38 10.44 -3.67
C LYS A 49 12.87 9.70 -4.91
N GLN A 50 11.99 8.98 -5.60
CA GLN A 50 12.29 8.45 -6.94
C GLN A 50 11.63 9.35 -7.99
N GLU A 51 12.32 9.65 -9.10
CA GLU A 51 11.91 10.66 -10.09
C GLU A 51 10.50 10.41 -10.68
N GLU A 52 10.14 9.16 -10.98
CA GLU A 52 8.78 8.81 -11.44
C GLU A 52 7.71 8.96 -10.35
N GLN A 53 8.09 8.83 -9.07
CA GLN A 53 7.19 9.00 -7.93
C GLN A 53 6.94 10.48 -7.58
N GLN A 54 7.70 11.42 -8.14
CA GLN A 54 7.58 12.86 -7.86
C GLN A 54 6.19 13.41 -8.20
N LEU A 55 5.64 13.03 -9.36
CA LEU A 55 4.30 13.46 -9.80
C LEU A 55 3.22 12.95 -8.84
N PHE A 56 3.38 11.72 -8.36
CA PHE A 56 2.44 11.09 -7.46
C PHE A 56 2.49 11.68 -6.04
N VAL A 57 3.69 11.87 -5.48
CA VAL A 57 3.88 12.54 -4.17
C VAL A 57 3.36 13.97 -4.20
N ARG A 58 3.49 14.67 -5.34
CA ARG A 58 2.89 15.99 -5.54
C ARG A 58 1.36 15.93 -5.45
N ASN A 59 0.71 14.94 -6.06
CA ASN A 59 -0.74 14.77 -5.94
C ASN A 59 -1.18 14.54 -4.50
N ILE A 60 -0.46 13.70 -3.72
CA ILE A 60 -0.77 13.51 -2.29
C ILE A 60 -0.64 14.82 -1.52
N ARG A 61 0.44 15.58 -1.72
CA ARG A 61 0.64 16.87 -1.05
C ARG A 61 -0.48 17.83 -1.38
N VAL A 62 -0.89 17.90 -2.63
CA VAL A 62 -2.01 18.75 -3.08
C VAL A 62 -3.34 18.28 -2.44
N ASP A 63 -3.58 16.98 -2.31
CA ASP A 63 -4.75 16.45 -1.62
C ASP A 63 -4.73 16.76 -0.12
N LEU A 64 -3.59 16.60 0.55
CA LEU A 64 -3.45 16.94 1.97
C LEU A 64 -3.63 18.43 2.23
N ILE A 65 -3.07 19.29 1.38
CA ILE A 65 -3.27 20.75 1.48
C ILE A 65 -4.75 21.07 1.27
N ARG A 66 -5.41 20.45 0.27
CA ARG A 66 -6.85 20.59 0.05
C ARG A 66 -7.67 20.13 1.26
N CYS A 67 -7.33 18.99 1.88
CA CYS A 67 -7.95 18.54 3.12
C CYS A 67 -7.78 19.57 4.24
N MET A 68 -6.55 20.05 4.44
CA MET A 68 -6.22 21.00 5.52
C MET A 68 -7.00 22.30 5.39
N ILE A 69 -7.29 22.75 4.17
CA ILE A 69 -8.11 23.95 3.91
C ILE A 69 -9.61 23.64 3.97
N ALA A 70 -10.05 22.50 3.44
CA ALA A 70 -11.47 22.12 3.40
C ALA A 70 -12.03 21.77 4.78
N THR A 71 -11.23 21.19 5.69
CA THR A 71 -11.65 20.86 7.06
C THR A 71 -12.11 22.09 7.86
N PRO A 72 -11.33 23.18 8.01
CA PRO A 72 -11.79 24.36 8.72
C PRO A 72 -12.96 25.05 8.02
N LEU A 73 -13.03 25.00 6.69
CA LEU A 73 -14.15 25.57 5.93
C LEU A 73 -15.47 24.82 6.22
N THR A 74 -15.44 23.49 6.18
CA THR A 74 -16.60 22.64 6.48
C THR A 74 -17.02 22.75 7.94
N LEU A 75 -16.06 22.77 8.89
CA LEU A 75 -16.33 23.01 10.31
C LEU A 75 -16.92 24.40 10.56
N GLY A 76 -16.35 25.44 9.96
CA GLY A 76 -16.86 26.81 10.07
C GLY A 76 -18.27 26.94 9.50
N SER A 77 -18.53 26.36 8.32
CA SER A 77 -19.86 26.36 7.70
C SER A 77 -20.89 25.63 8.57
N THR A 78 -20.51 24.50 9.16
CA THR A 78 -21.35 23.73 10.09
C THR A 78 -21.67 24.55 11.34
N TYR A 79 -20.66 25.20 11.93
CA TYR A 79 -20.84 26.04 13.10
C TYR A 79 -21.81 27.21 12.82
N VAL A 80 -21.64 27.91 11.70
CA VAL A 80 -22.55 28.99 11.29
C VAL A 80 -23.97 28.47 11.06
N CYS A 81 -24.13 27.28 10.46
CA CYS A 81 -25.45 26.68 10.24
C CYS A 81 -26.15 26.31 11.56
N ILE A 82 -25.41 25.82 12.56
CA ILE A 82 -25.95 25.51 13.90
C ILE A 82 -26.39 26.80 14.59
N VAL A 83 -25.54 27.84 14.61
CA VAL A 83 -25.88 29.13 15.21
C VAL A 83 -27.10 29.76 14.53
N ALA A 84 -27.18 29.67 13.20
CA ALA A 84 -28.35 30.15 12.47
C ALA A 84 -29.61 29.37 12.85
N ALA A 85 -29.55 28.02 12.89
CA ALA A 85 -30.67 27.18 13.27
C ALA A 85 -31.16 27.48 14.70
N ASP A 86 -30.24 27.65 15.66
CA ASP A 86 -30.55 27.99 17.06
C ASP A 86 -31.20 29.38 17.17
N PHE A 87 -30.73 30.35 16.39
CA PHE A 87 -31.34 31.69 16.32
C PHE A 87 -32.79 31.62 15.81
N TYR A 88 -33.04 30.86 14.74
CA TYR A 88 -34.39 30.68 14.21
C TYR A 88 -35.31 29.91 15.18
N SER A 89 -34.76 28.93 15.90
CA SER A 89 -35.52 28.14 16.88
C SER A 89 -35.85 28.92 18.15
N THR A 90 -34.90 29.71 18.68
CA THR A 90 -35.07 30.42 19.96
C THR A 90 -36.08 31.56 19.86
N ASN A 91 -36.13 32.25 18.72
CA ASN A 91 -37.06 33.37 18.51
C ASN A 91 -38.51 32.93 18.20
N ASN A 92 -38.86 31.63 18.31
CA ASN A 92 -40.22 31.11 18.14
C ASN A 92 -40.91 31.56 16.84
N TYR A 93 -40.17 31.56 15.72
CA TYR A 93 -40.72 31.82 14.39
C TYR A 93 -41.59 30.65 13.84
N ASP A 94 -42.05 29.74 14.70
CA ASP A 94 -42.83 28.54 14.35
C ASP A 94 -44.17 28.87 13.67
N ASN A 95 -44.71 30.06 13.95
CA ASN A 95 -45.96 30.56 13.37
C ASN A 95 -45.77 31.11 11.94
N PHE A 96 -44.52 31.30 11.47
CA PHE A 96 -44.23 31.79 10.13
C PHE A 96 -43.78 30.62 9.24
N PRO A 97 -44.63 30.12 8.32
CA PRO A 97 -44.30 28.98 7.46
C PRO A 97 -42.95 29.09 6.74
N PRO A 98 -42.56 30.26 6.18
CA PRO A 98 -41.27 30.45 5.52
C PRO A 98 -40.05 30.18 6.42
N ALA A 99 -40.11 30.53 7.71
CA ALA A 99 -38.98 30.38 8.63
C ALA A 99 -38.67 28.92 8.96
N ARG A 100 -39.69 28.05 8.98
CA ARG A 100 -39.51 26.61 9.17
C ARG A 100 -38.82 25.96 7.96
N TRP A 101 -39.22 26.35 6.76
CA TRP A 101 -38.59 25.86 5.52
C TRP A 101 -37.12 26.28 5.40
N THR A 102 -36.76 27.48 5.86
CA THR A 102 -35.37 27.93 5.86
C THR A 102 -34.49 27.10 6.79
N THR A 103 -34.97 26.74 7.98
CA THR A 103 -34.22 25.89 8.93
C THR A 103 -33.99 24.49 8.36
N TYR A 104 -35.02 23.85 7.80
CA TYR A 104 -34.86 22.54 7.15
C TYR A 104 -33.90 22.61 5.95
N SER A 105 -33.96 23.70 5.17
CA SER A 105 -33.05 23.91 4.04
C SER A 105 -31.60 24.07 4.49
N LEU A 106 -31.34 24.81 5.58
CA LEU A 106 -30.01 24.99 6.14
C LEU A 106 -29.41 23.66 6.63
N VAL A 107 -30.20 22.86 7.35
CA VAL A 107 -29.79 21.52 7.83
C VAL A 107 -29.50 20.59 6.65
N ALA A 108 -30.36 20.58 5.62
CA ALA A 108 -30.15 19.78 4.42
C ALA A 108 -28.85 20.18 3.68
N MET A 109 -28.60 21.49 3.52
CA MET A 109 -27.36 21.99 2.89
C MET A 109 -26.11 21.62 3.68
N MET A 110 -26.17 21.71 5.02
CA MET A 110 -25.08 21.25 5.89
C MET A 110 -24.79 19.76 5.67
N ILE A 111 -25.81 18.90 5.67
CA ILE A 111 -25.65 17.46 5.45
C ILE A 111 -25.01 17.18 4.08
N LEU A 112 -25.47 17.87 3.02
CA LEU A 112 -24.92 17.71 1.67
C LEU A 112 -23.44 18.13 1.58
N VAL A 113 -23.07 19.25 2.23
CA VAL A 113 -21.68 19.73 2.26
C VAL A 113 -20.78 18.73 3.00
N VAL A 114 -21.22 18.26 4.18
CA VAL A 114 -20.47 17.28 4.96
C VAL A 114 -20.34 15.95 4.21
N PHE A 115 -21.43 15.45 3.61
CA PHE A 115 -21.42 14.21 2.83
C PHE A 115 -20.51 14.31 1.61
N SER A 116 -20.57 15.40 0.86
CA SER A 116 -19.72 15.61 -0.31
C SER A 116 -18.23 15.67 0.07
N TYR A 117 -17.89 16.26 1.21
CA TYR A 117 -16.54 16.25 1.76
C TYR A 117 -16.06 14.83 2.08
N PHE A 118 -16.86 14.05 2.81
CA PHE A 118 -16.52 12.65 3.12
C PHE A 118 -16.41 11.78 1.87
N ALA A 119 -17.30 11.97 0.89
CA ALA A 119 -17.25 11.26 -0.39
C ALA A 119 -15.96 11.59 -1.15
N TRP A 120 -15.54 12.86 -1.16
CA TRP A 120 -14.27 13.27 -1.78
C TRP A 120 -13.06 12.63 -1.08
N ILE A 121 -13.01 12.65 0.26
CA ILE A 121 -11.97 11.97 1.04
C ILE A 121 -11.92 10.47 0.72
N TYR A 122 -13.07 9.83 0.66
CA TYR A 122 -13.16 8.40 0.35
C TYR A 122 -12.63 8.10 -1.07
N MET A 123 -13.04 8.88 -2.07
CA MET A 123 -12.56 8.73 -3.45
C MET A 123 -11.05 8.95 -3.56
N ALA A 124 -10.53 9.99 -2.89
CA ALA A 124 -9.10 10.25 -2.83
C ALA A 124 -8.36 9.08 -2.17
N LEU A 125 -8.84 8.60 -1.03
CA LEU A 125 -8.23 7.48 -0.31
C LEU A 125 -8.22 6.20 -1.15
N GLN A 126 -9.32 5.86 -1.80
CA GLN A 126 -9.41 4.68 -2.67
C GLN A 126 -8.44 4.75 -3.85
N TYR A 127 -8.32 5.92 -4.48
CA TYR A 127 -7.34 6.14 -5.54
C TYR A 127 -5.91 5.92 -5.05
N HIS A 128 -5.55 6.53 -3.92
CA HIS A 128 -4.21 6.41 -3.35
C HIS A 128 -3.89 5.00 -2.86
N GLN A 129 -4.87 4.31 -2.26
CA GLN A 129 -4.74 2.92 -1.83
C GLN A 129 -4.44 2.00 -3.01
N ARG A 130 -5.13 2.16 -4.15
CA ARG A 130 -4.87 1.35 -5.35
C ARG A 130 -3.46 1.58 -5.90
N VAL A 131 -3.02 2.83 -5.97
CA VAL A 131 -1.68 3.15 -6.49
C VAL A 131 -0.59 2.69 -5.53
N TRP A 132 -0.78 2.88 -4.22
CA TRP A 132 0.12 2.38 -3.21
C TRP A 132 0.20 0.85 -3.23
N PHE A 133 -0.94 0.16 -3.35
CA PHE A 133 -0.97 -1.30 -3.43
C PHE A 133 -0.25 -1.82 -4.69
N TYR A 134 -0.48 -1.17 -5.83
CA TYR A 134 0.23 -1.50 -7.08
C TYR A 134 1.75 -1.31 -6.94
N TRP A 135 2.18 -0.19 -6.34
CA TRP A 135 3.60 0.04 -6.06
C TRP A 135 4.16 -0.99 -5.07
N TRP A 136 3.44 -1.28 -3.99
CA TRP A 136 3.87 -2.23 -2.96
C TRP A 136 4.05 -3.64 -3.52
N GLN A 137 3.16 -4.07 -4.42
CA GLN A 137 3.30 -5.35 -5.10
C GLN A 137 4.52 -5.38 -6.03
N LYS A 138 4.85 -4.26 -6.68
CA LYS A 138 6.03 -4.11 -7.55
C LYS A 138 7.35 -4.05 -6.78
N THR A 139 7.37 -3.48 -5.57
CA THR A 139 8.56 -3.42 -4.70
C THR A 139 8.67 -4.66 -3.79
N SER A 140 8.29 -5.83 -4.29
CA SER A 140 8.46 -7.09 -3.57
C SER A 140 9.80 -7.72 -3.91
N VAL A 141 10.63 -7.96 -2.89
CA VAL A 141 11.91 -8.64 -3.07
C VAL A 141 11.62 -10.10 -3.39
N VAL A 142 12.16 -10.55 -4.52
CA VAL A 142 12.08 -11.92 -4.99
C VAL A 142 13.19 -12.72 -4.31
N LYS A 143 12.83 -13.70 -3.48
CA LYS A 143 13.77 -14.70 -2.98
C LYS A 143 13.48 -16.05 -3.60
N LEU A 144 14.51 -16.69 -4.16
CA LEU A 144 14.38 -18.05 -4.67
C LEU A 144 14.26 -19.03 -3.51
N LYS A 145 13.27 -19.93 -3.55
CA LYS A 145 13.22 -21.09 -2.65
C LYS A 145 14.29 -22.08 -3.10
N HIS A 146 15.54 -21.79 -2.78
CA HIS A 146 16.57 -22.78 -3.01
C HIS A 146 16.37 -23.91 -2.00
N HIS A 147 15.92 -25.07 -2.49
CA HIS A 147 15.98 -26.31 -1.73
C HIS A 147 17.47 -26.48 -1.33
N HIS A 148 17.79 -26.31 -0.06
CA HIS A 148 19.14 -26.39 0.54
C HIS A 148 19.78 -27.80 0.44
N THR A 149 19.17 -28.69 -0.32
CA THR A 149 19.55 -30.11 -0.43
C THR A 149 20.89 -30.30 -1.12
N SER A 150 21.32 -29.43 -2.03
CA SER A 150 22.57 -29.67 -2.76
C SER A 150 23.82 -29.69 -1.85
N MET A 151 23.94 -28.81 -0.87
CA MET A 151 25.14 -28.76 -0.02
C MET A 151 25.02 -29.60 1.25
N GLU A 152 23.84 -29.67 1.86
CA GLU A 152 23.63 -30.56 3.02
C GLU A 152 23.59 -32.04 2.63
N ASP A 153 23.01 -32.40 1.49
CA ASP A 153 23.01 -33.81 1.05
C ASP A 153 24.38 -34.23 0.54
N VAL A 154 25.14 -33.35 -0.14
CA VAL A 154 26.54 -33.66 -0.48
C VAL A 154 27.37 -33.79 0.78
N ASN A 155 27.19 -32.94 1.79
CA ASN A 155 27.91 -33.05 3.07
C ASN A 155 27.49 -34.29 3.88
N LYS A 156 26.20 -34.67 3.88
CA LYS A 156 25.71 -35.93 4.49
C LYS A 156 26.24 -37.16 3.76
N ASN A 157 26.26 -37.15 2.43
CA ASN A 157 26.80 -38.24 1.63
C ASN A 157 28.33 -38.36 1.79
N LEU A 158 29.04 -37.23 1.89
CA LEU A 158 30.49 -37.20 2.16
C LEU A 158 30.81 -37.66 3.59
N THR A 159 30.02 -37.29 4.59
CA THR A 159 30.21 -37.78 5.97
C THR A 159 29.86 -39.27 6.10
N MET A 160 28.83 -39.75 5.39
CA MET A 160 28.48 -41.17 5.33
C MET A 160 29.57 -42.00 4.62
N TYR A 161 30.13 -41.50 3.51
CA TYR A 161 31.24 -42.14 2.80
C TYR A 161 32.54 -42.16 3.62
N ARG A 162 32.85 -41.05 4.32
CA ARG A 162 34.01 -40.93 5.22
C ARG A 162 33.91 -41.87 6.43
N SER A 163 32.71 -42.03 6.99
CA SER A 163 32.43 -42.99 8.08
C SER A 163 32.56 -44.46 7.61
N ARG A 164 32.15 -44.76 6.37
CA ARG A 164 32.32 -46.11 5.78
C ARG A 164 33.79 -46.49 5.56
N MET A 165 34.62 -45.52 5.16
CA MET A 165 36.06 -45.74 5.00
C MET A 165 36.81 -45.89 6.32
N SER A 166 36.39 -45.22 7.40
CA SER A 166 37.01 -45.39 8.73
C SER A 166 36.69 -46.73 9.40
N HIS A 167 35.63 -47.42 8.96
CA HIS A 167 35.25 -48.75 9.45
C HIS A 167 35.72 -49.91 8.56
N GLY A 168 36.55 -49.66 7.54
CA GLY A 168 37.25 -50.71 6.78
C GLY A 168 36.37 -51.59 5.88
N ILE A 169 35.22 -51.11 5.42
CA ILE A 169 34.37 -51.86 4.48
C ILE A 169 34.64 -51.34 3.07
N LEU A 170 35.58 -51.98 2.37
CA LEU A 170 35.79 -51.78 0.92
C LEU A 170 34.56 -52.32 0.15
N PRO A 171 34.03 -51.59 -0.84
CA PRO A 171 33.05 -52.17 -1.75
C PRO A 171 33.75 -53.14 -2.70
N VAL A 172 33.20 -54.36 -2.81
CA VAL A 172 33.43 -55.30 -3.91
C VAL A 172 32.60 -54.87 -5.10
#